data_AF-A0A1L9RYR3-F1
#
_entry.id   AF-A0A1L9RYR3-F1
#
_cell.length_a   1.000
_cell.length_b   1.000
_cell.length_c   1.000
_cell.angle_alpha   90.00
_cell.angle_beta   90.00
_cell.angle_gamma   90.00
#
_symmetry.space_group_name_H-M   'P 1'
#
loop_
_entity.id
_entity.type
_entity.pdbx_description
1 polymer ?
#
loop_
_entity_poly.entity_id
_entity_poly.type
_entity_poly.pdbx_seq_one_letter_code
_entity_poly.pdbx_strand_id
1 'polypeptide(L)'
;MAIQTPVLDRFLGSIADLVKSRDGAKLQDFLQIEPPLSEVYQQMVAELQQFYPGGAQKEADLLRRCEGLVPRTKGGSSWIAFPTFMKLYFIFLRDVNVENLLETYNLLKGLLNQCVLSLGDSQMGVIVLPTVLYLSKVLSKLAMGLDRRPELIAHLLRLEGGADREENIEKVTLVEKSANVVREAFIKCLTDRSGTPGVHGKPEGKRIGIYLMANLCLKLLFQCGKLRNAEQMFASISAQSPPLKHFPASQRVTYLHYLGRYLFSNNLFHPARIALQSAYDQCHRQALNQKRLILTYLIPCNIIMGRFPSMQLLQRPECQGLADQFIPICRLIARGDYIAFREHLAIDSPATEWFARKGILLALRNRCEILVWRSLARKVFIHGGFHGDTQNPAQRGPPPFLYLNKLEAAVRWLQSQHAQSPQGGVALNQSNDSKAGNNVCGSQVVYKSPDNDFSGINSQEVHEPDHTLQSKYSDYLAPEGSFDAHGYWHGNPTGALIDGNPDADYKQYELDPYAHRVESNFHESEGKPTAMMREIEAILASLLTQGFMRGYLTHKNPRFAIPGARLRGALPTGFPNVWQTIYARESEDDSVPGWVQPPPTMANNTFAAAAAGGRVVNLSGARPAGAQ
;
A
#
# COMPACT_ATOMS: atom_id res chain seq x y z
N MET A 1 60.42 16.81 15.09
CA MET A 1 59.46 17.67 15.83
C MET A 1 58.19 16.87 16.01
N ALA A 2 57.71 16.69 17.25
CA ALA A 2 56.42 16.04 17.48
C ALA A 2 55.33 16.92 16.84
N ILE A 3 54.49 16.32 16.00
CA ILE A 3 53.31 16.98 15.44
C ILE A 3 52.42 17.35 16.64
N GLN A 4 52.32 18.63 16.97
CA GLN A 4 51.49 19.09 18.09
C GLN A 4 50.08 19.35 17.56
N THR A 5 49.17 18.41 17.85
CA THR A 5 47.72 18.57 17.63
C THR A 5 47.01 18.57 18.98
N PRO A 6 47.22 19.59 19.83
CA PRO A 6 46.78 19.55 21.22
C PRO A 6 45.26 19.38 21.38
N VAL A 7 44.46 19.95 20.47
CA VAL A 7 43.00 19.81 20.53
C VAL A 7 42.59 18.40 20.12
N LEU A 8 43.13 17.87 19.01
CA LEU A 8 42.87 16.49 18.56
C LEU A 8 43.32 15.45 19.60
N ASP A 9 44.47 15.66 20.24
CA ASP A 9 45.02 14.77 21.28
C ASP A 9 44.08 14.69 22.48
N ARG A 10 43.60 15.85 22.96
CA ARG A 10 42.64 15.94 24.07
C ARG A 10 41.29 15.32 23.70
N PHE A 11 40.85 15.51 22.46
CA PHE A 11 39.61 14.93 21.95
C PHE A 11 39.69 13.39 21.91
N LEU A 12 40.76 12.83 21.32
CA LEU A 12 41.00 11.39 21.28
C LEU A 12 41.11 10.78 22.69
N GLY A 13 41.80 11.45 23.62
CA GLY A 13 41.87 11.01 25.03
C GLY A 13 40.48 10.93 25.67
N SER A 14 39.65 11.96 25.47
CA SER A 14 38.27 11.98 25.99
C SER A 14 37.41 10.86 25.39
N ILE A 15 37.53 10.60 24.09
CA ILE A 15 36.82 9.49 23.43
C ILE A 15 37.26 8.14 23.99
N ALA A 16 38.57 7.93 24.23
CA ALA A 16 39.08 6.70 24.82
C ALA A 16 38.51 6.45 26.23
N ASP A 17 38.42 7.49 27.05
CA ASP A 17 37.82 7.41 28.39
C ASP A 17 36.31 7.10 28.34
N LEU A 18 35.58 7.68 27.39
CA LEU A 18 34.15 7.40 27.16
C LEU A 18 33.92 5.96 26.68
N VAL A 19 34.77 5.45 25.77
CA VAL A 19 34.72 4.06 25.31
C VAL A 19 35.04 3.09 26.46
N LYS A 20 36.04 3.42 27.29
CA LYS A 20 36.42 2.62 28.46
C LYS A 20 35.33 2.58 29.53
N SER A 21 34.65 3.71 29.76
CA SER A 21 33.50 3.81 30.68
C SER A 21 32.18 3.31 30.09
N ARG A 22 32.15 2.96 28.79
CA ARG A 22 30.97 2.49 28.04
C ARG A 22 29.82 3.51 28.01
N ASP A 23 30.12 4.80 28.09
CA ASP A 23 29.14 5.88 28.08
C ASP A 23 28.78 6.30 26.64
N GLY A 24 27.88 5.53 26.03
CA GLY A 24 27.47 5.75 24.64
C GLY A 24 26.68 7.05 24.40
N ALA A 25 25.99 7.56 25.43
CA ALA A 25 25.22 8.80 25.32
C ALA A 25 26.16 10.01 25.20
N LYS A 26 27.13 10.13 26.13
CA LYS A 26 28.13 11.19 26.05
C LYS A 26 29.03 11.05 24.83
N LEU A 27 29.32 9.81 24.40
CA LEU A 27 30.06 9.60 23.15
C LEU A 27 29.33 10.25 21.96
N GLN A 28 28.01 10.08 21.85
CA GLN A 28 27.24 10.75 20.81
C GLN A 28 27.23 12.28 20.98
N ASP A 29 27.15 12.78 22.21
CA ASP A 29 27.20 14.23 22.48
C ASP A 29 28.54 14.86 22.08
N PHE A 30 29.63 14.10 22.12
CA PHE A 30 30.96 14.53 21.62
C PHE A 30 31.09 14.43 20.10
N LEU A 31 30.36 13.52 19.45
CA LEU A 31 30.44 13.26 18.01
C LEU A 31 29.40 14.07 17.22
N GLN A 32 29.45 15.40 17.34
CA GLN A 32 28.52 16.31 16.69
C GLN A 32 28.92 16.62 15.24
N ILE A 33 27.93 16.67 14.35
CA ILE A 33 28.15 17.03 12.93
C ILE A 33 27.20 18.11 12.41
N GLU A 34 26.16 18.47 13.17
CA GLU A 34 25.19 19.52 12.78
C GLU A 34 25.69 20.90 13.29
N PRO A 35 25.77 21.93 12.44
CA PRO A 35 26.08 23.30 12.86
C PRO A 35 24.99 23.92 13.77
N PRO A 36 25.32 24.92 14.62
CA PRO A 36 26.65 25.50 14.81
C PRO A 36 27.54 24.64 15.73
N LEU A 37 28.74 24.31 15.24
CA LEU A 37 29.76 23.64 16.03
C LEU A 37 30.50 24.66 16.90
N SER A 38 30.89 24.27 18.11
CA SER A 38 31.66 25.14 19.01
C SER A 38 33.07 25.43 18.47
N GLU A 39 33.71 26.50 18.97
CA GLU A 39 35.05 26.92 18.55
C GLU A 39 36.10 25.80 18.65
N VAL A 40 35.94 24.88 19.60
CA VAL A 40 36.84 23.72 19.79
C VAL A 40 36.85 22.82 18.56
N TYR A 41 35.69 22.60 17.91
CA TYR A 41 35.63 21.82 16.67
C TYR A 41 36.26 22.56 15.50
N GLN A 42 36.12 23.89 15.44
CA GLN A 42 36.76 24.71 14.41
C GLN A 42 38.29 24.66 14.51
N GLN A 43 38.82 24.76 15.73
CA GLN A 43 40.26 24.60 15.98
C GLN A 43 40.74 23.19 15.61
N MET A 44 39.96 22.16 15.95
CA MET A 44 40.27 20.78 15.55
C MET A 44 40.27 20.60 14.03
N VAL A 45 39.33 21.22 13.30
CA VAL A 45 39.31 21.20 11.83
C VAL A 45 40.57 21.86 11.26
N ALA A 46 41.01 22.99 11.81
CA ALA A 46 42.24 23.65 11.39
C ALA A 46 43.49 22.76 11.62
N GLU A 47 43.59 22.10 12.79
CA GLU A 47 44.66 21.13 13.07
C GLU A 47 44.63 19.95 12.08
N LEU A 48 43.45 19.42 11.77
CA LEU A 48 43.28 18.32 10.81
C LEU A 48 43.70 18.73 9.40
N GLN A 49 43.33 19.93 8.94
CA GLN A 49 43.70 20.44 7.62
C GLN A 49 45.21 20.68 7.49
N GLN A 50 45.86 21.17 8.55
CA GLN A 50 47.29 21.46 8.55
C GLN A 50 48.17 20.19 8.62
N PHE A 51 47.83 19.25 9.50
CA PHE A 51 48.71 18.11 9.82
C PHE A 51 48.29 16.80 9.16
N TYR A 52 47.02 16.67 8.77
CA TYR A 52 46.45 15.51 8.09
C TYR A 52 45.69 15.91 6.81
N PRO A 53 46.35 16.55 5.82
CA PRO A 53 45.72 16.88 4.55
C PRO A 53 45.27 15.61 3.79
N GLY A 54 44.38 15.79 2.81
CA GLY A 54 43.87 14.69 1.98
C GLY A 54 44.98 13.88 1.33
N GLY A 55 45.00 12.56 1.57
CA GLY A 55 46.04 11.66 1.05
C GLY A 55 46.14 10.34 1.81
N ALA A 56 46.34 9.24 1.08
CA ALA A 56 46.30 7.88 1.62
C ALA A 56 47.23 7.65 2.81
N GLN A 57 48.45 8.20 2.77
CA GLN A 57 49.44 8.03 3.84
C GLN A 57 49.04 8.76 5.13
N LYS A 58 48.54 10.00 5.02
CA LYS A 58 48.11 10.80 6.18
C LYS A 58 46.84 10.25 6.81
N GLU A 59 45.93 9.73 5.99
CA GLU A 59 44.74 9.03 6.50
C GLU A 59 45.10 7.71 7.21
N ALA A 60 46.12 7.00 6.75
CA ALA A 60 46.63 5.81 7.44
C ALA A 60 47.27 6.18 8.80
N ASP A 61 48.01 7.29 8.87
CA ASP A 61 48.55 7.79 10.13
C ASP A 61 47.43 8.20 11.11
N LEU A 62 46.36 8.84 10.62
CA LEU A 62 45.19 9.18 11.42
C LEU A 62 44.45 7.92 11.91
N LEU A 63 44.36 6.87 11.08
CA LEU A 63 43.78 5.58 11.48
C LEU A 63 44.55 4.95 12.63
N ARG A 64 45.89 4.92 12.55
CA ARG A 64 46.77 4.39 13.62
C ARG A 64 46.52 5.09 14.95
N ARG A 65 46.23 6.38 14.93
CA ARG A 65 45.85 7.12 16.15
C ARG A 65 44.50 6.67 16.71
N CYS A 66 43.54 6.40 15.83
CA CYS A 66 42.22 5.92 16.22
C CYS A 66 42.24 4.47 16.75
N GLU A 67 43.20 3.63 16.34
CA GLU A 67 43.37 2.27 16.85
C GLU A 67 43.64 2.24 18.36
N GLY A 68 44.26 3.30 18.90
CA GLY A 68 44.50 3.48 20.34
C GLY A 68 43.23 3.72 21.18
N LEU A 69 42.09 4.00 20.55
CA LEU A 69 40.82 4.28 21.25
C LEU A 69 40.13 3.01 21.77
N VAL A 70 40.47 1.84 21.22
CA VAL A 70 39.84 0.58 21.57
C VAL A 70 40.63 -0.10 22.70
N PRO A 71 39.98 -0.49 23.82
CA PRO A 71 40.64 -1.26 24.87
C PRO A 71 41.18 -2.59 24.31
N ARG A 72 42.45 -2.92 24.60
CA ARG A 72 43.03 -4.23 24.26
C ARG A 72 42.47 -5.30 25.20
N THR A 73 41.41 -5.99 24.79
CA THR A 73 40.85 -7.13 25.53
C THR A 73 41.63 -8.41 25.22
N LYS A 74 42.09 -9.14 26.24
CA LYS A 74 42.71 -10.46 26.08
C LYS A 74 41.65 -11.46 25.63
N GLY A 75 41.71 -11.92 24.37
CA GLY A 75 40.87 -13.00 23.84
C GLY A 75 39.51 -12.59 23.25
N GLY A 76 39.26 -11.29 23.01
CA GLY A 76 38.03 -10.79 22.38
C GLY A 76 38.22 -10.36 20.91
N SER A 77 37.10 -10.31 20.17
CA SER A 77 36.97 -9.61 18.87
C SER A 77 37.57 -8.20 18.97
N SER A 78 38.55 -7.88 18.13
CA SER A 78 39.04 -6.50 18.02
C SER A 78 37.96 -5.65 17.33
N TRP A 79 37.57 -4.55 17.97
CA TRP A 79 36.52 -3.65 17.47
C TRP A 79 37.02 -2.79 16.28
N ILE A 80 37.56 -3.44 15.23
CA ILE A 80 38.32 -2.84 14.11
C ILE A 80 37.51 -1.79 13.34
N ALA A 81 36.19 -1.96 13.27
CA ALA A 81 35.32 -1.01 12.60
C ALA A 81 35.23 0.36 13.31
N PHE A 82 35.46 0.41 14.64
CA PHE A 82 35.38 1.67 15.40
C PHE A 82 36.51 2.65 15.08
N PRO A 83 37.80 2.25 15.06
CA PRO A 83 38.88 3.11 14.58
C PRO A 83 38.65 3.64 13.17
N THR A 84 38.14 2.79 12.27
CA THR A 84 37.82 3.17 10.90
C THR A 84 36.69 4.20 10.85
N PHE A 85 35.66 4.02 11.66
CA PHE A 85 34.58 5.01 11.85
C PHE A 85 35.13 6.35 12.36
N MET A 86 35.98 6.34 13.39
CA MET A 86 36.57 7.56 13.96
C MET A 86 37.45 8.30 12.94
N LYS A 87 38.24 7.57 12.14
CA LYS A 87 38.98 8.15 11.01
C LYS A 87 38.05 8.86 10.04
N LEU A 88 36.95 8.21 9.64
CA LEU A 88 35.97 8.84 8.74
C LEU A 88 35.25 10.03 9.36
N TYR A 89 35.04 10.04 10.69
CA TYR A 89 34.45 11.18 11.39
C TYR A 89 35.34 12.42 11.27
N PHE A 90 36.66 12.26 11.47
CA PHE A 90 37.60 13.36 11.30
C PHE A 90 37.73 13.81 9.84
N ILE A 91 37.71 12.88 8.88
CA ILE A 91 37.67 13.20 7.45
C ILE A 91 36.40 13.98 7.11
N PHE A 92 35.25 13.58 7.65
CA PHE A 92 33.98 14.30 7.47
C PHE A 92 34.08 15.74 8.00
N LEU A 93 34.63 15.95 9.21
CA LEU A 93 34.80 17.30 9.75
C LEU A 93 35.77 18.16 8.92
N ARG A 94 36.83 17.55 8.38
CA ARG A 94 37.85 18.22 7.57
C ARG A 94 37.31 18.66 6.20
N ASP A 95 36.50 17.80 5.57
CA ASP A 95 36.14 17.89 4.14
C ASP A 95 34.67 18.27 3.90
N VAL A 96 33.87 18.49 4.96
CA VAL A 96 32.46 18.85 4.79
C VAL A 96 32.32 20.15 4.00
N ASN A 97 31.59 20.07 2.88
CA ASN A 97 31.37 21.20 1.99
C ASN A 97 29.88 21.57 1.97
N VAL A 98 29.56 22.75 2.50
CA VAL A 98 28.18 23.27 2.56
C VAL A 98 27.66 23.65 1.16
N GLU A 99 28.54 23.95 0.22
CA GLU A 99 28.19 24.32 -1.16
C GLU A 99 27.84 23.07 -2.00
N ASN A 100 28.45 21.93 -1.70
CA ASN A 100 28.19 20.65 -2.38
C ASN A 100 27.49 19.65 -1.45
N LEU A 101 26.16 19.77 -1.37
CA LEU A 101 25.34 18.91 -0.50
C LEU A 101 25.34 17.43 -0.91
N LEU A 102 25.61 17.09 -2.17
CA LEU A 102 25.66 15.69 -2.63
C LEU A 102 26.95 15.01 -2.16
N GLU A 103 28.08 15.71 -2.23
CA GLU A 103 29.35 15.24 -1.69
C GLU A 103 29.25 15.04 -0.18
N THR A 104 28.73 16.05 0.53
CA THR A 104 28.44 15.95 1.97
C THR A 104 27.52 14.75 2.28
N TYR A 105 26.51 14.51 1.46
CA TYR A 105 25.65 13.32 1.58
C TYR A 105 26.44 12.01 1.42
N ASN A 106 27.32 11.92 0.41
CA ASN A 106 28.13 10.72 0.18
C ASN A 106 29.13 10.46 1.31
N LEU A 107 29.78 11.50 1.83
CA LEU A 107 30.66 11.43 3.00
C LEU A 107 29.89 10.97 4.23
N LEU A 108 28.73 11.57 4.51
CA LEU A 108 27.88 11.20 5.65
C LEU A 108 27.36 9.76 5.55
N LYS A 109 26.97 9.32 4.36
CA LYS A 109 26.57 7.93 4.10
C LYS A 109 27.72 6.95 4.37
N GLY A 110 28.93 7.26 3.90
CA GLY A 110 30.12 6.46 4.16
C GLY A 110 30.46 6.37 5.65
N LEU A 111 30.39 7.51 6.36
CA LEU A 111 30.55 7.59 7.80
C LEU A 111 29.53 6.72 8.55
N LEU A 112 28.24 6.85 8.21
CA LEU A 112 27.19 6.06 8.84
C LEU A 112 27.37 4.57 8.57
N ASN A 113 27.73 4.16 7.34
CA ASN A 113 28.00 2.76 7.02
C ASN A 113 29.07 2.16 7.93
N GLN A 114 30.19 2.86 8.15
CA GLN A 114 31.23 2.39 9.07
C GLN A 114 30.77 2.40 10.53
N CYS A 115 29.97 3.38 10.96
CA CYS A 115 29.37 3.40 12.29
C CYS A 115 28.44 2.18 12.50
N VAL A 116 27.64 1.83 11.49
CA VAL A 116 26.77 0.65 11.49
C VAL A 116 27.59 -0.63 11.51
N LEU A 117 28.74 -0.71 10.82
CA LEU A 117 29.68 -1.83 10.95
C LEU A 117 30.20 -1.98 12.38
N SER A 118 30.56 -0.87 13.01
CA SER A 118 30.98 -0.83 14.43
C SER A 118 29.89 -1.31 15.40
N LEU A 119 28.61 -0.99 15.15
CA LEU A 119 27.46 -1.49 15.91
C LEU A 119 27.33 -3.03 15.87
N GLY A 120 27.89 -3.68 14.84
CA GLY A 120 27.85 -5.12 14.66
C GLY A 120 28.60 -5.91 15.75
N ASP A 121 29.56 -5.29 16.43
CA ASP A 121 30.33 -5.96 17.48
C ASP A 121 29.42 -6.39 18.65
N SER A 122 29.67 -7.59 19.18
CA SER A 122 28.82 -8.20 20.20
C SER A 122 28.99 -7.59 21.59
N GLN A 123 30.18 -7.05 21.91
CA GLN A 123 30.49 -6.55 23.25
C GLN A 123 30.45 -5.02 23.32
N MET A 124 31.04 -4.35 22.34
CA MET A 124 31.25 -2.90 22.35
C MET A 124 30.26 -2.16 21.44
N GLY A 125 29.58 -2.86 20.52
CA GLY A 125 28.67 -2.25 19.55
C GLY A 125 27.53 -1.44 20.18
N VAL A 126 27.06 -1.79 21.38
CA VAL A 126 25.99 -1.04 22.07
C VAL A 126 26.39 0.42 22.38
N ILE A 127 27.68 0.70 22.56
CA ILE A 127 28.20 2.03 22.91
C ILE A 127 27.96 3.02 21.77
N VAL A 128 28.04 2.58 20.51
CA VAL A 128 27.81 3.43 19.34
C VAL A 128 26.35 3.51 18.90
N LEU A 129 25.43 2.78 19.55
CA LEU A 129 24.02 2.80 19.17
C LEU A 129 23.42 4.22 19.18
N PRO A 130 23.64 5.08 20.20
CA PRO A 130 23.17 6.46 20.17
C PRO A 130 23.75 7.26 18.99
N THR A 131 25.04 7.06 18.69
CA THR A 131 25.72 7.70 17.55
C THR A 131 25.14 7.25 16.22
N VAL A 132 24.88 5.96 16.02
CA VAL A 132 24.22 5.44 14.81
C VAL A 132 22.83 6.05 14.67
N LEU A 133 22.06 6.17 15.76
CA LEU A 133 20.74 6.79 15.76
C LEU A 133 20.80 8.27 15.35
N TYR A 134 21.76 9.01 15.89
CA TYR A 134 22.00 10.41 15.56
C TYR A 134 22.37 10.57 14.08
N LEU A 135 23.41 9.88 13.61
CA LEU A 135 23.87 9.95 12.23
C LEU A 135 22.79 9.49 11.23
N SER A 136 22.02 8.46 11.58
CA SER A 136 20.89 8.02 10.74
C SER A 136 19.83 9.11 10.60
N LYS A 137 19.52 9.86 11.66
CA LYS A 137 18.58 10.98 11.61
C LYS A 137 19.11 12.10 10.74
N VAL A 138 20.40 12.47 10.87
CA VAL A 138 21.02 13.53 10.06
C VAL A 138 21.01 13.14 8.59
N LEU A 139 21.44 11.92 8.26
CA LEU A 139 21.42 11.40 6.88
C LEU A 139 20.00 11.41 6.31
N SER A 140 19.02 10.98 7.10
CA SER A 140 17.61 10.97 6.68
C SER A 140 17.08 12.39 6.39
N LYS A 141 17.42 13.38 7.24
CA LYS A 141 17.04 14.79 7.00
C LYS A 141 17.65 15.32 5.71
N LEU A 142 18.95 15.06 5.50
CA LEU A 142 19.67 15.49 4.30
C LEU A 142 19.10 14.83 3.05
N ALA A 143 18.92 13.50 3.07
CA ALA A 143 18.34 12.75 1.95
C ALA A 143 16.94 13.24 1.57
N MET A 144 16.05 13.44 2.54
CA MET A 144 14.71 13.98 2.30
C MET A 144 14.72 15.44 1.83
N GLY A 145 15.68 16.25 2.29
CA GLY A 145 15.84 17.63 1.85
C GLY A 145 16.30 17.73 0.41
N LEU A 146 17.25 16.88 0.03
CA LEU A 146 17.77 16.72 -1.32
C LEU A 146 16.69 16.20 -2.29
N ASP A 147 15.92 15.19 -1.88
CA ASP A 147 14.80 14.63 -2.66
C ASP A 147 13.72 15.66 -3.01
N ARG A 148 13.45 16.60 -2.10
CA ARG A 148 12.49 17.70 -2.32
C ARG A 148 13.02 18.80 -3.25
N ARG A 149 14.32 18.81 -3.56
CA ARG A 149 14.98 19.83 -4.38
C ARG A 149 15.83 19.17 -5.47
N PRO A 150 15.21 18.47 -6.44
CA PRO A 150 15.93 17.71 -7.45
C PRO A 150 16.86 18.58 -8.32
N GLU A 151 16.56 19.88 -8.45
CA GLU A 151 17.39 20.83 -9.20
C GLU A 151 18.82 20.97 -8.66
N LEU A 152 19.01 20.85 -7.33
CA LEU A 152 20.33 20.94 -6.70
C LEU A 152 21.25 19.76 -7.05
N ILE A 153 20.69 18.68 -7.58
CA ILE A 153 21.37 17.41 -7.80
C ILE A 153 21.36 17.02 -9.29
N ALA A 154 20.48 17.61 -10.10
CA ALA A 154 20.31 17.30 -11.51
C ALA A 154 21.61 17.48 -12.31
N HIS A 155 22.39 18.53 -12.03
CA HIS A 155 23.69 18.77 -12.68
C HIS A 155 24.76 17.75 -12.26
N LEU A 156 24.80 17.38 -10.98
CA LEU A 156 25.77 16.41 -10.45
C LEU A 156 25.45 14.97 -10.86
N LEU A 157 24.18 14.60 -10.94
CA LEU A 157 23.73 13.28 -11.43
C LEU A 157 24.00 13.09 -12.93
N ARG A 158 24.06 14.19 -13.71
CA ARG A 158 24.48 14.17 -15.12
C ARG A 158 25.99 13.98 -15.26
N LEU A 159 26.78 14.52 -14.34
CA LEU A 159 28.24 14.37 -14.33
C LEU A 159 28.72 13.00 -13.81
N GLU A 160 28.05 12.43 -12.80
CA GLU A 160 28.35 11.06 -12.31
C GLU A 160 27.82 9.96 -13.26
N GLY A 161 26.88 10.28 -14.15
CA GLY A 161 26.31 9.38 -15.14
C GLY A 161 27.23 9.22 -16.34
N GLY A 162 28.21 8.31 -16.25
CA GLY A 162 28.90 7.79 -17.44
C GLY A 162 27.88 7.25 -18.46
N ALA A 163 28.13 7.50 -19.74
CA ALA A 163 27.20 7.39 -20.86
C ALA A 163 26.65 5.97 -21.22
N ASP A 164 26.77 4.96 -20.35
CA ASP A 164 26.41 3.56 -20.68
C ASP A 164 25.75 2.80 -19.51
N ARG A 165 24.66 3.31 -18.93
CA ARG A 165 23.81 2.48 -18.05
C ARG A 165 22.37 2.47 -18.55
N GLU A 166 22.00 1.31 -19.10
CA GLU A 166 20.69 0.88 -19.60
C GLU A 166 19.52 1.65 -18.98
N GLU A 167 18.72 2.30 -19.84
CA GLU A 167 17.55 3.12 -19.50
C GLU A 167 16.43 2.35 -18.78
N ASN A 168 16.55 1.02 -18.62
CA ASN A 168 15.54 0.15 -18.02
C ASN A 168 15.71 -0.15 -16.52
N ILE A 169 16.79 0.29 -15.85
CA ILE A 169 16.95 0.12 -14.40
C ILE A 169 16.51 1.40 -13.69
N GLU A 170 15.37 1.35 -13.00
CA GLU A 170 14.87 2.43 -12.14
C GLU A 170 15.99 2.91 -11.19
N LYS A 171 16.46 4.15 -11.36
CA LYS A 171 17.59 4.68 -10.59
C LYS A 171 17.24 4.71 -9.09
N VAL A 172 18.01 3.97 -8.29
CA VAL A 172 17.87 3.96 -6.82
C VAL A 172 18.06 5.37 -6.27
N THR A 173 17.00 5.93 -5.69
CA THR A 173 16.98 7.29 -5.15
C THR A 173 17.93 7.45 -3.95
N LEU A 174 18.34 8.68 -3.63
CA LEU A 174 19.17 8.94 -2.45
C LEU A 174 18.45 8.54 -1.16
N VAL A 175 17.12 8.75 -1.10
CA VAL A 175 16.27 8.33 0.02
C VAL A 175 16.28 6.80 0.17
N GLU A 176 16.22 6.06 -0.95
CA GLU A 176 16.29 4.60 -0.93
C GLU A 176 17.67 4.08 -0.52
N LYS A 177 18.76 4.68 -1.01
CA LYS A 177 20.12 4.38 -0.55
C LYS A 177 20.24 4.59 0.96
N SER A 178 19.72 5.70 1.47
CA SER A 178 19.70 5.98 2.93
C SER A 178 18.87 4.97 3.70
N ALA A 179 17.70 4.58 3.18
CA ALA A 179 16.84 3.58 3.80
C ALA A 179 17.55 2.23 3.92
N ASN A 180 18.36 1.84 2.94
CA ASN A 180 19.14 0.59 2.98
C ASN A 180 20.16 0.60 4.13
N VAL A 181 20.89 1.70 4.31
CA VAL A 181 21.85 1.85 5.43
C VAL A 181 21.15 1.77 6.80
N VAL A 182 20.02 2.47 6.94
CA VAL A 182 19.23 2.43 8.18
C VAL A 182 18.62 1.03 8.40
N ARG A 183 18.25 0.32 7.33
CA ARG A 183 17.78 -1.07 7.40
C ARG A 183 18.86 -2.01 7.94
N GLU A 184 20.11 -1.86 7.52
CA GLU A 184 21.23 -2.63 8.08
C GLU A 184 21.40 -2.39 9.58
N ALA A 185 21.30 -1.13 10.03
CA ALA A 185 21.34 -0.80 11.45
C ALA A 185 20.18 -1.46 12.22
N PHE A 186 18.96 -1.43 11.65
CA PHE A 186 17.80 -2.13 12.19
C PHE A 186 18.03 -3.64 12.31
N ILE A 187 18.55 -4.30 11.27
CA ILE A 187 18.83 -5.74 11.27
C ILE A 187 19.82 -6.08 12.39
N LYS A 188 20.90 -5.30 12.55
CA LYS A 188 21.89 -5.52 13.62
C LYS A 188 21.30 -5.38 15.03
N CYS A 189 20.33 -4.48 15.22
CA CYS A 189 19.60 -4.37 16.48
C CYS A 189 18.66 -5.56 16.71
N LEU A 190 18.05 -6.09 15.63
CA LEU A 190 17.09 -7.19 15.68
C LEU A 190 17.77 -8.54 15.94
N THR A 191 18.89 -8.81 15.26
CA THR A 191 19.66 -10.06 15.38
C THR A 191 20.56 -10.11 16.61
N ASP A 192 20.53 -9.06 17.45
CA ASP A 192 21.33 -9.00 18.67
C ASP A 192 20.93 -10.13 19.63
N ARG A 193 21.92 -10.87 20.12
CA ARG A 193 21.72 -12.02 21.02
C ARG A 193 21.77 -11.63 22.50
N SER A 194 21.99 -10.36 22.82
CA SER A 194 21.96 -9.85 24.19
C SER A 194 20.54 -9.84 24.75
N GLY A 195 20.38 -10.28 26.01
CA GLY A 195 19.10 -10.35 26.72
C GLY A 195 18.30 -11.63 26.43
N THR A 196 17.10 -11.74 27.01
CA THR A 196 16.20 -12.90 26.77
C THR A 196 15.57 -12.78 25.37
N PRO A 197 15.77 -13.75 24.46
CA PRO A 197 15.18 -13.70 23.13
C PRO A 197 13.65 -13.88 23.15
N GLY A 198 12.96 -13.35 22.13
CA GLY A 198 11.57 -13.67 21.83
C GLY A 198 10.51 -12.85 22.57
N VAL A 199 9.26 -13.33 22.49
CA VAL A 199 8.02 -12.64 22.90
C VAL A 199 7.94 -12.39 24.43
N HIS A 200 8.86 -12.94 25.22
CA HIS A 200 8.95 -12.72 26.67
C HIS A 200 10.08 -11.77 27.09
N GLY A 201 10.97 -11.39 26.18
CA GLY A 201 12.13 -10.55 26.48
C GLY A 201 11.77 -9.08 26.72
N LYS A 202 12.46 -8.44 27.66
CA LYS A 202 12.55 -6.97 27.72
C LYS A 202 13.65 -6.50 26.75
N PRO A 203 13.51 -5.31 26.15
CA PRO A 203 14.56 -4.78 25.27
C PRO A 203 15.79 -4.41 26.10
N GLU A 204 16.90 -5.10 25.84
CA GLU A 204 18.21 -4.85 26.44
C GLU A 204 19.28 -4.71 25.35
N GLY A 205 20.43 -4.11 25.69
CA GLY A 205 21.55 -3.97 24.76
C GLY A 205 21.15 -3.22 23.48
N LYS A 206 21.47 -3.80 22.31
CA LYS A 206 21.16 -3.17 21.03
C LYS A 206 19.67 -3.26 20.68
N ARG A 207 18.91 -4.18 21.30
CA ARG A 207 17.48 -4.37 21.06
C ARG A 207 16.63 -3.15 21.44
N ILE A 208 17.13 -2.27 22.30
CA ILE A 208 16.49 -0.99 22.64
C ILE A 208 16.33 -0.10 21.38
N GLY A 209 17.23 -0.26 20.41
CA GLY A 209 17.24 0.50 19.15
C GLY A 209 16.28 0.00 18.07
N ILE A 210 15.64 -1.18 18.23
CA ILE A 210 14.84 -1.84 17.17
C ILE A 210 13.78 -0.89 16.60
N TYR A 211 12.86 -0.40 17.44
CA TYR A 211 11.75 0.42 16.96
C TYR A 211 12.19 1.85 16.59
N LEU A 212 13.28 2.37 17.15
CA LEU A 212 13.83 3.65 16.70
C LEU A 212 14.36 3.57 15.26
N MET A 213 15.17 2.54 14.97
CA MET A 213 15.68 2.30 13.61
C MET A 213 14.57 1.92 12.66
N ALA A 214 13.64 1.05 13.08
CA ALA A 214 12.51 0.66 12.26
C ALA A 214 11.63 1.87 11.89
N ASN A 215 11.29 2.74 12.84
CA ASN A 215 10.48 3.93 12.59
C ASN A 215 11.16 4.91 11.62
N LEU A 216 12.49 5.08 11.74
CA LEU A 216 13.24 5.92 10.82
C LEU A 216 13.31 5.33 9.41
N CYS A 217 13.56 4.02 9.32
CA CYS A 217 13.57 3.32 8.03
C CYS A 217 12.20 3.34 7.36
N LEU A 218 11.11 3.02 8.09
CA LEU A 218 9.74 3.12 7.60
C LEU A 218 9.43 4.52 7.10
N LYS A 219 9.85 5.57 7.84
CA LYS A 219 9.68 6.96 7.38
C LYS A 219 10.32 7.21 6.01
N LEU A 220 11.53 6.70 5.77
CA LEU A 220 12.21 6.81 4.48
C LEU A 220 11.51 5.98 3.38
N LEU A 221 11.09 4.75 3.69
CA LEU A 221 10.41 3.87 2.73
C LEU A 221 9.05 4.41 2.28
N PHE A 222 8.29 4.99 3.20
CA PHE A 222 7.03 5.66 2.86
C PHE A 222 7.26 6.96 2.07
N GLN A 223 8.42 7.61 2.20
CA GLN A 223 8.76 8.79 1.43
C GLN A 223 9.13 8.43 -0.02
N CYS A 224 9.87 7.34 -0.26
CA CYS A 224 10.23 6.91 -1.61
C CYS A 224 9.17 6.01 -2.30
N GLY A 225 8.03 5.73 -1.65
CA GLY A 225 6.94 4.95 -2.23
C GLY A 225 7.19 3.44 -2.35
N LYS A 226 8.34 2.92 -1.87
CA LYS A 226 8.70 1.50 -1.95
C LYS A 226 8.04 0.67 -0.83
N LEU A 227 6.71 0.55 -0.86
CA LEU A 227 5.93 -0.15 0.18
C LEU A 227 6.26 -1.65 0.31
N ARG A 228 6.66 -2.33 -0.78
CA ARG A 228 7.07 -3.75 -0.76
C ARG A 228 8.24 -3.99 0.20
N ASN A 229 9.18 -3.06 0.29
CA ASN A 229 10.34 -3.18 1.19
C ASN A 229 9.95 -3.02 2.67
N ALA A 230 8.79 -2.42 2.96
CA ALA A 230 8.29 -2.29 4.33
C ALA A 230 7.71 -3.63 4.85
N GLU A 231 7.16 -4.46 3.97
CA GLU A 231 6.61 -5.78 4.33
C GLU A 231 7.66 -6.67 5.00
N GLN A 232 8.86 -6.76 4.42
CA GLN A 232 9.97 -7.53 4.99
C GLN A 232 10.37 -7.04 6.39
N MET A 233 10.25 -5.73 6.64
CA MET A 233 10.51 -5.17 7.97
C MET A 233 9.45 -5.61 8.97
N PHE A 234 8.16 -5.52 8.62
CA PHE A 234 7.07 -5.95 9.48
C PHE A 234 7.12 -7.46 9.78
N ALA A 235 7.48 -8.28 8.79
CA ALA A 235 7.68 -9.72 8.96
C ALA A 235 8.85 -10.02 9.91
N SER A 236 9.99 -9.34 9.75
CA SER A 236 11.17 -9.52 10.61
C SER A 236 10.90 -9.12 12.06
N ILE A 237 10.17 -8.01 12.27
CA ILE A 237 9.73 -7.58 13.61
C ILE A 237 8.81 -8.62 14.23
N SER A 238 7.83 -9.13 13.47
CA SER A 238 6.89 -10.16 13.95
C SER A 238 7.61 -11.41 14.43
N ALA A 239 8.69 -11.80 13.75
CA ALA A 239 9.44 -13.02 14.06
C ALA A 239 10.41 -12.88 15.25
N GLN A 240 11.08 -11.73 15.40
CA GLN A 240 12.27 -11.63 16.28
C GLN A 240 12.18 -10.55 17.36
N SER A 241 11.29 -9.56 17.20
CA SER A 241 11.23 -8.42 18.13
C SER A 241 10.62 -8.81 19.47
N PRO A 242 11.08 -8.22 20.59
CA PRO A 242 10.32 -8.17 21.82
C PRO A 242 8.94 -7.52 21.62
N PRO A 243 7.95 -7.78 22.49
CA PRO A 243 6.63 -7.17 22.41
C PRO A 243 6.69 -5.64 22.37
N LEU A 244 5.87 -5.05 21.51
CA LEU A 244 5.82 -3.60 21.31
C LEU A 244 5.54 -2.85 22.62
N LYS A 245 4.76 -3.44 23.54
CA LYS A 245 4.37 -2.87 24.83
C LYS A 245 5.57 -2.46 25.70
N HIS A 246 6.72 -3.12 25.56
CA HIS A 246 7.93 -2.83 26.36
C HIS A 246 8.69 -1.58 25.89
N PHE A 247 8.34 -1.01 24.74
CA PHE A 247 9.01 0.17 24.18
C PHE A 247 8.31 1.47 24.58
N PRO A 248 8.99 2.63 24.60
CA PRO A 248 8.39 3.93 24.91
C PRO A 248 7.21 4.30 24.01
N ALA A 249 6.22 5.01 24.55
CA ALA A 249 4.99 5.38 23.84
C ALA A 249 5.25 6.10 22.50
N SER A 250 6.24 7.00 22.44
CA SER A 250 6.61 7.70 21.21
C SER A 250 7.04 6.75 20.09
N GLN A 251 7.77 5.68 20.42
CA GLN A 251 8.19 4.66 19.46
C GLN A 251 7.01 3.80 19.02
N ARG A 252 6.17 3.39 19.98
CA ARG A 252 4.98 2.56 19.70
C ARG A 252 3.98 3.28 18.80
N VAL A 253 3.66 4.53 19.10
CA VAL A 253 2.72 5.36 18.32
C VAL A 253 3.21 5.54 16.89
N THR A 254 4.49 5.85 16.71
CA THR A 254 5.08 6.02 15.37
C THR A 254 5.04 4.72 14.57
N TYR A 255 5.37 3.60 15.21
CA TYR A 255 5.36 2.29 14.57
C TYR A 255 3.94 1.89 14.14
N LEU A 256 2.97 1.97 15.06
CA LEU A 256 1.58 1.64 14.80
C LEU A 256 0.95 2.53 13.74
N HIS A 257 1.36 3.79 13.65
CA HIS A 257 0.95 4.69 12.57
C HIS A 257 1.41 4.18 11.20
N TYR A 258 2.69 3.81 11.04
CA TYR A 258 3.19 3.28 9.78
C TYR A 258 2.64 1.88 9.46
N LEU A 259 2.49 1.03 10.48
CA LEU A 259 1.87 -0.29 10.32
C LEU A 259 0.43 -0.15 9.83
N GLY A 260 -0.36 0.72 10.46
CA GLY A 260 -1.72 1.00 10.06
C GLY A 260 -1.84 1.54 8.63
N ARG A 261 -0.92 2.42 8.22
CA ARG A 261 -0.85 2.89 6.82
C ARG A 261 -0.51 1.78 5.84
N TYR A 262 0.44 0.90 6.18
CA TYR A 262 0.79 -0.25 5.34
C TYR A 262 -0.41 -1.19 5.18
N LEU A 263 -1.07 -1.55 6.27
CA LEU A 263 -2.26 -2.41 6.25
C LEU A 263 -3.40 -1.77 5.44
N PHE A 264 -3.61 -0.45 5.59
CA PHE A 264 -4.58 0.30 4.79
C PHE A 264 -4.29 0.21 3.28
N SER A 265 -3.03 0.42 2.88
CA SER A 265 -2.62 0.30 1.46
C SER A 265 -2.82 -1.10 0.89
N ASN A 266 -2.79 -2.14 1.74
CA ASN A 266 -3.05 -3.53 1.37
C ASN A 266 -4.53 -3.93 1.50
N ASN A 267 -5.45 -2.96 1.66
CA ASN A 267 -6.88 -3.18 1.85
C ASN A 267 -7.26 -3.98 3.13
N LEU A 268 -6.37 -4.09 4.12
CA LEU A 268 -6.63 -4.73 5.41
C LEU A 268 -7.16 -3.71 6.41
N PHE A 269 -8.40 -3.25 6.20
CA PHE A 269 -8.97 -2.11 6.92
C PHE A 269 -9.24 -2.36 8.41
N HIS A 270 -9.65 -3.58 8.80
CA HIS A 270 -9.92 -3.89 10.22
C HIS A 270 -8.62 -3.95 11.05
N PRO A 271 -7.58 -4.71 10.66
CA PRO A 271 -6.27 -4.64 11.32
C PRO A 271 -5.67 -3.22 11.31
N ALA A 272 -5.79 -2.49 10.19
CA ALA A 272 -5.34 -1.11 10.10
C ALA A 272 -6.05 -0.20 11.12
N ARG A 273 -7.37 -0.34 11.27
CA ARG A 273 -8.15 0.39 12.28
C ARG A 273 -7.67 0.09 13.68
N ILE A 274 -7.43 -1.17 14.03
CA ILE A 274 -6.94 -1.56 15.37
C ILE A 274 -5.58 -0.93 15.65
N ALA A 275 -4.63 -1.00 14.71
CA ALA A 275 -3.31 -0.37 14.84
C ALA A 275 -3.40 1.16 14.98
N LEU A 276 -4.15 1.83 14.11
CA LEU A 276 -4.28 3.29 14.11
C LEU A 276 -5.05 3.82 15.32
N GLN A 277 -6.07 3.08 15.79
CA GLN A 277 -6.79 3.41 17.01
C GLN A 277 -5.83 3.35 18.21
N SER A 278 -5.07 2.27 18.33
CA SER A 278 -4.05 2.11 19.37
C SER A 278 -2.98 3.20 19.30
N ALA A 279 -2.57 3.63 18.10
CA ALA A 279 -1.66 4.74 17.92
C ALA A 279 -2.27 6.08 18.42
N TYR A 280 -3.55 6.34 18.11
CA TYR A 280 -4.23 7.57 18.52
C TYR A 280 -4.41 7.64 20.04
N ASP A 281 -4.82 6.53 20.67
CA ASP A 281 -5.10 6.43 22.10
C ASP A 281 -3.83 6.60 22.95
N GLN A 282 -2.69 6.12 22.43
CA GLN A 282 -1.38 6.25 23.08
C GLN A 282 -0.66 7.58 22.75
N CYS A 283 -1.18 8.37 21.80
CA CYS A 283 -0.53 9.59 21.35
C CYS A 283 -0.66 10.70 22.41
N HIS A 284 0.44 11.39 22.68
CA HIS A 284 0.46 12.48 23.67
C HIS A 284 -0.56 13.57 23.33
N ARG A 285 -1.30 14.07 24.33
CA ARG A 285 -2.37 15.05 24.15
C ARG A 285 -1.94 16.34 23.44
N GLN A 286 -0.70 16.79 23.65
CA GLN A 286 -0.14 17.99 23.02
C GLN A 286 0.39 17.75 21.60
N ALA A 287 0.55 16.50 21.17
CA ALA A 287 1.10 16.16 19.86
C ALA A 287 0.00 16.22 18.76
N LEU A 288 -0.64 17.39 18.61
CA LEU A 288 -1.79 17.60 17.73
C LEU A 288 -1.50 17.22 16.27
N ASN A 289 -0.31 17.56 15.76
CA ASN A 289 0.10 17.21 14.41
C ASN A 289 0.19 15.69 14.20
N GLN A 290 0.71 14.96 15.19
CA GLN A 290 0.80 13.49 15.11
C GLN A 290 -0.58 12.84 15.18
N LYS A 291 -1.45 13.33 16.07
CA LYS A 291 -2.85 12.91 16.11
C LYS A 291 -3.57 13.15 14.78
N ARG A 292 -3.36 14.31 14.15
CA ARG A 292 -3.92 14.63 12.82
C ARG A 292 -3.44 13.66 11.75
N LEU A 293 -2.14 13.32 11.75
CA LEU A 293 -1.57 12.32 10.82
C LEU A 293 -2.21 10.95 11.02
N ILE A 294 -2.44 10.52 12.26
CA ILE A 294 -3.11 9.25 12.55
C ILE A 294 -4.58 9.29 12.08
N LEU A 295 -5.31 10.36 12.41
CA LEU A 295 -6.73 10.53 12.04
C LEU A 295 -6.96 10.61 10.53
N THR A 296 -5.99 11.12 9.77
CA THR A 296 -6.01 11.13 8.30
C THR A 296 -6.21 9.72 7.71
N TYR A 297 -5.77 8.68 8.41
CA TYR A 297 -5.93 7.27 8.00
C TYR A 297 -6.98 6.53 8.83
N LEU A 298 -7.15 6.86 10.12
CA LEU A 298 -8.15 6.20 10.96
C LEU A 298 -9.58 6.51 10.52
N ILE A 299 -9.86 7.76 10.12
CA ILE A 299 -11.18 8.16 9.62
C ILE A 299 -11.58 7.36 8.37
N PRO A 300 -10.77 7.31 7.29
CA PRO A 300 -11.14 6.53 6.11
C PRO A 300 -11.25 5.03 6.39
N CYS A 301 -10.44 4.43 7.28
CA CYS A 301 -10.67 3.04 7.73
C CYS A 301 -12.10 2.85 8.25
N ASN A 302 -12.55 3.74 9.16
CA ASN A 302 -13.88 3.64 9.74
C ASN A 302 -14.98 3.90 8.69
N ILE A 303 -14.81 4.87 7.79
CA ILE A 303 -15.78 5.16 6.72
C ILE A 303 -15.95 3.94 5.80
N ILE A 304 -14.85 3.32 5.37
CA ILE A 304 -14.86 2.10 4.53
C ILE A 304 -15.55 0.95 5.27
N MET A 305 -15.32 0.84 6.58
CA MET A 305 -16.01 -0.14 7.43
C MET A 305 -17.45 0.26 7.78
N GLY A 306 -18.01 1.34 7.22
CA GLY A 306 -19.41 1.73 7.41
C GLY A 306 -19.70 2.51 8.70
N ARG A 307 -18.69 3.12 9.32
CA ARG A 307 -18.81 3.97 10.53
C ARG A 307 -18.31 5.38 10.25
N PHE A 308 -19.21 6.36 10.26
CA PHE A 308 -18.85 7.76 10.01
C PHE A 308 -18.29 8.47 11.25
N PRO A 309 -17.41 9.48 11.07
CA PRO A 309 -16.92 10.30 12.17
C PRO A 309 -18.06 11.16 12.75
N SER A 310 -18.07 11.33 14.07
CA SER A 310 -19.00 12.23 14.74
C SER A 310 -18.53 13.68 14.66
N MET A 311 -19.47 14.64 14.71
CA MET A 311 -19.12 16.07 14.78
C MET A 311 -18.28 16.40 16.01
N GLN A 312 -18.51 15.73 17.14
CA GLN A 312 -17.71 15.90 18.35
C GLN A 312 -16.23 15.52 18.14
N LEU A 313 -15.95 14.47 17.36
CA LEU A 313 -14.58 14.13 16.99
C LEU A 313 -14.00 15.20 16.06
N LEU A 314 -14.75 15.61 15.04
CA LEU A 314 -14.29 16.55 14.02
C LEU A 314 -14.06 17.97 14.54
N GLN A 315 -14.71 18.35 15.65
CA GLN A 315 -14.51 19.63 16.33
C GLN A 315 -13.24 19.68 17.20
N ARG A 316 -12.54 18.56 17.40
CA ARG A 316 -11.28 18.53 18.16
C ARG A 316 -10.17 19.29 17.43
N PRO A 317 -9.22 19.92 18.16
CA PRO A 317 -8.15 20.71 17.54
C PRO A 317 -7.24 19.90 16.61
N GLU A 318 -7.03 18.60 16.90
CA GLU A 318 -6.29 17.72 16.00
C GLU A 318 -7.00 17.43 14.67
N CYS A 319 -8.32 17.64 14.56
CA CYS A 319 -9.13 17.38 13.37
C CYS A 319 -9.28 18.57 12.42
N GLN A 320 -8.62 19.70 12.68
CA GLN A 320 -8.73 20.91 11.84
C GLN A 320 -8.52 20.58 10.35
N GLY A 321 -9.47 21.01 9.52
CA GLY A 321 -9.50 20.76 8.07
C GLY A 321 -9.94 19.35 7.65
N LEU A 322 -10.03 18.37 8.56
CA LEU A 322 -10.49 17.01 8.21
C LEU A 322 -12.01 16.94 8.00
N ALA A 323 -12.78 17.82 8.65
CA ALA A 323 -14.22 17.93 8.45
C ALA A 323 -14.56 18.26 6.98
N ASP A 324 -13.90 19.26 6.42
CA ASP A 324 -14.14 19.74 5.04
C ASP A 324 -13.83 18.65 4.01
N GLN A 325 -12.89 17.76 4.32
CA GLN A 325 -12.50 16.64 3.47
C GLN A 325 -13.49 15.48 3.58
N PHE A 326 -13.81 15.00 4.80
CA PHE A 326 -14.54 13.74 4.98
C PHE A 326 -16.06 13.88 5.05
N ILE A 327 -16.61 15.03 5.49
CA ILE A 327 -18.07 15.22 5.60
C ILE A 327 -18.77 15.10 4.23
N PRO A 328 -18.27 15.71 3.13
CA PRO A 328 -18.90 15.57 1.81
C PRO A 328 -19.03 14.11 1.38
N ILE A 329 -17.97 13.30 1.58
CA ILE A 329 -17.97 11.86 1.27
C ILE A 329 -19.05 11.12 2.07
N CYS A 330 -19.12 11.35 3.40
CA CYS A 330 -20.15 10.74 4.25
C CYS A 330 -21.58 11.10 3.79
N ARG A 331 -21.80 12.37 3.41
CA ARG A 331 -23.09 12.83 2.90
C ARG A 331 -23.44 12.17 1.57
N LEU A 332 -22.49 12.02 0.65
CA LEU A 332 -22.70 11.36 -0.64
C LEU A 332 -23.03 9.87 -0.49
N ILE A 333 -22.31 9.16 0.39
CA ILE A 333 -22.61 7.77 0.74
C ILE A 333 -24.03 7.66 1.31
N ALA A 334 -24.39 8.51 2.28
CA ALA A 334 -25.73 8.52 2.86
C ALA A 334 -26.81 8.95 1.85
N ARG A 335 -26.47 9.81 0.88
CA ARG A 335 -27.37 10.25 -0.18
C ARG A 335 -27.69 9.11 -1.14
N GLY A 336 -26.75 8.21 -1.42
CA GLY A 336 -26.92 7.17 -2.43
C GLY A 336 -26.78 7.71 -3.86
N ASP A 337 -26.12 8.86 -4.02
CA ASP A 337 -25.88 9.47 -5.33
C ASP A 337 -24.51 9.01 -5.84
N TYR A 338 -24.50 7.92 -6.61
CA TYR A 338 -23.26 7.30 -7.07
C TYR A 338 -22.52 8.15 -8.11
N ILE A 339 -23.23 8.95 -8.90
CA ILE A 339 -22.66 9.85 -9.91
C ILE A 339 -21.89 10.97 -9.20
N ALA A 340 -22.56 11.69 -8.29
CA ALA A 340 -21.92 12.74 -7.50
C ALA A 340 -20.77 12.21 -6.64
N PHE A 341 -20.90 10.99 -6.10
CA PHE A 341 -19.82 10.34 -5.36
C PHE A 341 -18.58 10.09 -6.23
N ARG A 342 -18.76 9.60 -7.46
CA ARG A 342 -17.67 9.32 -8.39
C ARG A 342 -17.00 10.59 -8.89
N GLU A 343 -17.79 11.64 -9.17
CA GLU A 343 -17.27 12.97 -9.52
C GLU A 343 -16.44 13.57 -8.39
N HIS A 344 -16.94 13.51 -7.17
CA HIS A 344 -16.25 14.06 -6.00
C HIS A 344 -14.89 13.38 -5.74
N LEU A 345 -14.75 12.10 -6.14
CA LEU A 345 -13.52 11.32 -6.02
C LEU A 345 -12.85 11.05 -7.38
N ALA A 346 -13.14 11.87 -8.41
CA ALA A 346 -12.50 11.79 -9.70
C ALA A 346 -11.02 12.20 -9.60
N ILE A 347 -10.15 11.55 -10.38
CA ILE A 347 -8.69 11.75 -10.30
C ILE A 347 -8.31 13.18 -10.71
N ASP A 348 -9.07 13.79 -11.62
CA ASP A 348 -8.75 15.08 -12.24
C ASP A 348 -9.36 16.28 -11.51
N SER A 349 -9.94 16.07 -10.32
CA SER A 349 -10.55 17.14 -9.52
C SER A 349 -9.54 17.76 -8.56
N PRO A 350 -9.42 19.10 -8.48
CA PRO A 350 -8.58 19.77 -7.47
C PRO A 350 -8.93 19.37 -6.03
N ALA A 351 -10.19 18.98 -5.78
CA ALA A 351 -10.64 18.51 -4.48
C ALA A 351 -10.02 17.16 -4.07
N THR A 352 -9.54 16.35 -5.02
CA THR A 352 -9.03 15.00 -4.76
C THR A 352 -7.52 14.92 -4.63
N GLU A 353 -6.80 15.99 -4.97
CA GLU A 353 -5.36 16.08 -4.86
C GLU A 353 -4.88 15.79 -3.42
N TRP A 354 -5.62 16.28 -2.42
CA TRP A 354 -5.31 16.01 -1.02
C TRP A 354 -5.40 14.50 -0.70
N PHE A 355 -6.47 13.82 -1.13
CA PHE A 355 -6.63 12.39 -0.93
C PHE A 355 -5.57 11.57 -1.70
N ALA A 356 -5.21 12.02 -2.91
CA ALA A 356 -4.18 11.39 -3.74
C ALA A 356 -2.80 11.50 -3.09
N ARG A 357 -2.40 12.71 -2.67
CA ARG A 357 -1.12 12.95 -1.95
C ARG A 357 -1.04 12.16 -0.64
N LYS A 358 -2.17 11.85 0.01
CA LYS A 358 -2.22 11.00 1.22
C LYS A 358 -2.26 9.51 0.92
N GLY A 359 -2.47 9.09 -0.32
CA GLY A 359 -2.58 7.69 -0.73
C GLY A 359 -3.89 7.02 -0.29
N ILE A 360 -4.96 7.80 -0.09
CA ILE A 360 -6.26 7.29 0.40
C ILE A 360 -7.39 7.39 -0.63
N LEU A 361 -7.18 8.10 -1.73
CA LEU A 361 -8.19 8.34 -2.78
C LEU A 361 -8.77 7.04 -3.35
N LEU A 362 -7.91 6.13 -3.83
CA LEU A 362 -8.36 4.90 -4.48
C LEU A 362 -9.10 3.97 -3.52
N ALA A 363 -8.65 3.87 -2.27
CA ALA A 363 -9.32 3.08 -1.27
C ALA A 363 -10.73 3.62 -0.98
N LEU A 364 -10.87 4.94 -0.79
CA LEU A 364 -12.17 5.58 -0.59
C LEU A 364 -13.09 5.40 -1.80
N ARG A 365 -12.59 5.70 -3.01
CA ARG A 365 -13.35 5.57 -4.26
C ARG A 365 -13.87 4.14 -4.45
N ASN A 366 -12.98 3.15 -4.42
CA ASN A 366 -13.31 1.78 -4.80
C ASN A 366 -14.06 1.03 -3.70
N ARG A 367 -13.81 1.32 -2.42
CA ARG A 367 -14.41 0.58 -1.29
C ARG A 367 -15.67 1.21 -0.75
N CYS A 368 -15.91 2.51 -0.96
CA CYS A 368 -17.14 3.16 -0.50
C CYS A 368 -18.25 3.19 -1.57
N GLU A 369 -17.95 3.04 -2.87
CA GLU A 369 -18.97 3.07 -3.94
C GLU A 369 -20.10 2.04 -3.70
N ILE A 370 -19.75 0.83 -3.24
CA ILE A 370 -20.72 -0.20 -2.88
C ILE A 370 -21.67 0.24 -1.76
N LEU A 371 -21.21 1.07 -0.82
CA LEU A 371 -22.03 1.62 0.26
C LEU A 371 -23.01 2.70 -0.26
N VAL A 372 -22.64 3.41 -1.34
CA VAL A 372 -23.52 4.36 -2.03
C VAL A 372 -24.65 3.59 -2.71
N TRP A 373 -24.33 2.52 -3.45
CA TRP A 373 -25.32 1.63 -4.07
C TRP A 373 -26.28 1.01 -3.06
N ARG A 374 -25.76 0.52 -1.93
CA ARG A 374 -26.60 0.05 -0.82
C ARG A 374 -27.58 1.13 -0.35
N SER A 375 -27.10 2.36 -0.20
CA SER A 375 -27.92 3.48 0.29
C SER A 375 -28.99 3.89 -0.71
N LEU A 376 -28.67 3.86 -2.02
CA LEU A 376 -29.64 4.06 -3.10
C LEU A 376 -30.73 2.98 -3.07
N ALA A 377 -30.33 1.70 -3.11
CA ALA A 377 -31.26 0.57 -3.08
C ALA A 377 -32.17 0.59 -1.84
N ARG A 378 -31.61 0.94 -0.67
CA ARG A 378 -32.39 1.11 0.57
C ARG A 378 -33.42 2.21 0.46
N LYS A 379 -33.09 3.36 -0.12
CA LYS A 379 -34.04 4.48 -0.29
C LYS A 379 -35.13 4.15 -1.28
N VAL A 380 -34.78 3.55 -2.41
CA VAL A 380 -35.78 3.09 -3.39
C VAL A 380 -36.70 2.05 -2.76
N PHE A 381 -36.18 1.13 -1.94
CA PHE A 381 -37.03 0.21 -1.17
C PHE A 381 -37.95 0.97 -0.19
N ILE A 382 -37.46 1.98 0.55
CA ILE A 382 -38.29 2.77 1.48
C ILE A 382 -39.45 3.45 0.75
N HIS A 383 -39.18 4.12 -0.38
CA HIS A 383 -40.17 4.93 -1.07
C HIS A 383 -41.04 4.15 -2.07
N GLY A 384 -40.49 3.11 -2.70
CA GLY A 384 -41.14 2.36 -3.78
C GLY A 384 -41.25 0.86 -3.54
N GLY A 385 -40.75 0.33 -2.43
CA GLY A 385 -40.87 -1.08 -2.07
C GLY A 385 -42.26 -1.44 -1.53
N PHE A 386 -42.63 -2.70 -1.68
CA PHE A 386 -43.75 -3.30 -0.97
C PHE A 386 -43.27 -3.69 0.43
N HIS A 387 -43.86 -3.10 1.48
CA HIS A 387 -43.44 -3.28 2.88
C HIS A 387 -44.17 -4.41 3.62
N GLY A 388 -45.08 -5.12 2.95
CA GLY A 388 -45.98 -6.07 3.60
C GLY A 388 -47.15 -5.35 4.30
N ASP A 389 -48.17 -6.13 4.65
CA ASP A 389 -49.37 -5.60 5.30
C ASP A 389 -49.12 -5.41 6.81
N THR A 390 -49.20 -4.17 7.28
CA THR A 390 -48.93 -3.81 8.68
C THR A 390 -50.18 -3.88 9.55
N GLN A 391 -51.38 -3.97 8.94
CA GLN A 391 -52.65 -3.91 9.67
C GLN A 391 -53.26 -5.29 9.99
N ASN A 392 -52.82 -6.37 9.32
CA ASN A 392 -53.31 -7.72 9.57
C ASN A 392 -52.17 -8.76 9.60
N PRO A 393 -51.47 -8.93 10.73
CA PRO A 393 -50.36 -9.90 10.85
C PRO A 393 -50.77 -11.37 10.70
N ALA A 394 -52.07 -11.68 10.70
CA ALA A 394 -52.61 -13.03 10.61
C ALA A 394 -52.68 -13.60 9.17
N GLN A 395 -52.74 -12.76 8.13
CA GLN A 395 -52.74 -13.24 6.74
C GLN A 395 -51.32 -13.46 6.22
N ARG A 396 -51.07 -14.61 5.58
CA ARG A 396 -49.79 -14.92 4.92
C ARG A 396 -49.65 -14.14 3.60
N GLY A 397 -49.50 -12.82 3.69
CA GLY A 397 -49.14 -11.97 2.56
C GLY A 397 -47.70 -12.22 2.06
N PRO A 398 -47.37 -11.80 0.83
CA PRO A 398 -46.03 -11.97 0.27
C PRO A 398 -44.97 -11.26 1.13
N PRO A 399 -43.71 -11.76 1.15
CA PRO A 399 -42.63 -11.07 1.87
C PRO A 399 -42.43 -9.67 1.29
N PRO A 400 -41.94 -8.69 2.06
CA PRO A 400 -41.58 -7.37 1.52
C PRO A 400 -40.61 -7.50 0.34
N PHE A 401 -40.83 -6.73 -0.72
CA PHE A 401 -39.99 -6.80 -1.92
C PHE A 401 -39.88 -5.45 -2.64
N LEU A 402 -38.84 -5.29 -3.46
CA LEU A 402 -38.66 -4.18 -4.39
C LEU A 402 -38.55 -4.71 -5.80
N TYR A 403 -39.42 -4.26 -6.71
CA TYR A 403 -39.22 -4.47 -8.14
C TYR A 403 -38.00 -3.66 -8.62
N LEU A 404 -37.10 -4.31 -9.36
CA LEU A 404 -35.84 -3.69 -9.78
C LEU A 404 -36.04 -2.63 -10.86
N ASN A 405 -37.14 -2.67 -11.60
CA ASN A 405 -37.52 -1.58 -12.53
C ASN A 405 -37.66 -0.22 -11.83
N LYS A 406 -38.04 -0.18 -10.55
CA LYS A 406 -38.08 1.05 -9.76
C LYS A 406 -36.68 1.56 -9.43
N LEU A 407 -35.73 0.66 -9.22
CA LEU A 407 -34.31 1.02 -9.03
C LEU A 407 -33.70 1.48 -10.35
N GLU A 408 -34.01 0.82 -11.47
CA GLU A 408 -33.62 1.27 -12.82
C GLU A 408 -34.17 2.67 -13.11
N ALA A 409 -35.45 2.92 -12.82
CA ALA A 409 -36.05 4.25 -12.97
C ALA A 409 -35.35 5.29 -12.09
N ALA A 410 -34.98 4.94 -10.85
CA ALA A 410 -34.23 5.84 -9.98
C ALA A 410 -32.81 6.14 -10.50
N VAL A 411 -32.13 5.16 -11.10
CA VAL A 411 -30.81 5.35 -11.75
C VAL A 411 -30.93 6.28 -12.95
N ARG A 412 -31.90 6.03 -13.84
CA ARG A 412 -32.17 6.92 -15.00
C ARG A 412 -32.54 8.33 -14.57
N TRP A 413 -33.30 8.46 -13.49
CA TRP A 413 -33.61 9.77 -12.90
C TRP A 413 -32.36 10.47 -12.37
N LEU A 414 -31.45 9.77 -11.68
CA LEU A 414 -30.17 10.36 -11.25
C LEU A 414 -29.34 10.81 -12.46
N GLN A 415 -29.25 9.99 -13.51
CA GLN A 415 -28.56 10.34 -14.75
C GLN A 415 -29.16 11.61 -15.38
N SER A 416 -30.48 11.72 -15.48
CA SER A 416 -31.13 12.89 -16.06
C SER A 416 -30.96 14.16 -15.23
N GLN A 417 -30.98 14.05 -13.89
CA GLN A 417 -30.72 15.18 -13.00
C GLN A 417 -29.30 15.74 -13.19
N HIS A 418 -28.30 14.87 -13.27
CA HIS A 418 -26.90 15.29 -13.48
C HIS A 418 -26.63 15.77 -14.91
N ALA A 419 -27.37 15.26 -15.90
CA ALA A 419 -27.31 15.75 -17.28
C ALA A 419 -27.92 17.16 -17.45
N GLN A 420 -28.92 17.52 -16.62
CA GLN A 420 -29.64 18.80 -16.71
C GLN A 420 -29.09 19.91 -15.80
N SER A 421 -28.28 19.59 -14.79
CA SER A 421 -27.79 20.57 -13.80
C SER A 421 -26.75 21.54 -14.40
N PRO A 422 -27.03 22.86 -14.52
CA PRO A 422 -26.12 23.85 -15.08
C PRO A 422 -25.54 24.77 -13.99
N GLN A 423 -24.83 24.24 -13.00
CA GLN A 423 -24.13 25.02 -11.96
C GLN A 423 -22.82 24.30 -11.57
N GLY A 424 -21.61 24.86 -11.64
CA GLY A 424 -21.12 26.17 -12.06
C GLY A 424 -19.60 26.22 -11.81
N GLY A 425 -18.84 26.81 -12.74
CA GLY A 425 -17.40 27.11 -12.60
C GLY A 425 -16.46 26.19 -13.38
N VAL A 426 -15.95 26.71 -14.50
CA VAL A 426 -14.94 26.14 -15.41
C VAL A 426 -15.42 24.93 -16.25
N ALA A 427 -15.66 25.21 -17.53
CA ALA A 427 -16.03 24.27 -18.59
C ALA A 427 -14.89 23.33 -18.97
N LEU A 428 -14.48 22.43 -18.06
CA LEU A 428 -13.49 21.40 -18.37
C LEU A 428 -13.91 19.96 -18.09
N ASN A 429 -15.04 19.65 -17.44
CA ASN A 429 -15.54 18.27 -17.36
C ASN A 429 -17.06 18.23 -17.07
N GLN A 430 -17.88 18.10 -18.10
CA GLN A 430 -19.23 17.54 -17.91
C GLN A 430 -19.05 16.14 -17.29
N SER A 431 -19.91 15.77 -16.33
CA SER A 431 -19.91 14.43 -15.76
C SER A 431 -20.16 13.40 -16.85
N ASN A 432 -19.10 12.73 -17.28
CA ASN A 432 -19.18 11.69 -18.29
C ASN A 432 -20.19 10.62 -17.85
N ASP A 433 -20.22 10.23 -16.57
CA ASP A 433 -21.13 9.21 -16.03
C ASP A 433 -22.62 9.57 -16.14
N SER A 434 -22.97 10.87 -16.19
CA SER A 434 -24.36 11.30 -16.46
C SER A 434 -24.85 10.98 -17.88
N LYS A 435 -23.92 10.75 -18.82
CA LYS A 435 -24.19 10.35 -20.21
C LYS A 435 -24.34 8.83 -20.36
N ALA A 436 -24.15 8.06 -19.29
CA ALA A 436 -24.41 6.63 -19.29
C ALA A 436 -25.91 6.32 -19.46
N GLY A 437 -26.23 5.10 -19.90
CA GLY A 437 -27.61 4.61 -20.04
C GLY A 437 -28.09 4.41 -21.48
N ASN A 438 -27.37 4.96 -22.46
CA ASN A 438 -27.51 4.70 -23.90
C ASN A 438 -26.17 4.29 -24.54
N ASN A 439 -25.26 3.70 -23.75
CA ASN A 439 -23.93 3.35 -24.25
C ASN A 439 -24.06 2.17 -25.21
N VAL A 440 -23.54 2.32 -26.43
CA VAL A 440 -23.54 1.26 -27.47
C VAL A 440 -22.77 0.02 -26.99
N CYS A 441 -21.69 0.23 -26.23
CA CYS A 441 -20.91 -0.83 -25.60
C CYS A 441 -20.49 -0.43 -24.17
N GLY A 442 -20.22 -1.44 -23.32
CA GLY A 442 -19.76 -1.22 -21.95
C GLY A 442 -20.88 -0.92 -20.94
N SER A 443 -20.51 -0.30 -19.82
CA SER A 443 -21.42 -0.10 -18.68
C SER A 443 -22.55 0.88 -19.01
N GLN A 444 -23.77 0.59 -18.58
CA GLN A 444 -24.94 1.47 -18.69
C GLN A 444 -25.09 2.39 -17.48
N VAL A 445 -24.33 2.14 -16.42
CA VAL A 445 -24.35 2.90 -15.18
C VAL A 445 -23.14 3.84 -15.08
N VAL A 446 -22.04 3.47 -15.74
CA VAL A 446 -20.76 4.20 -15.78
C VAL A 446 -20.42 4.51 -17.24
N TYR A 447 -20.07 5.76 -17.52
CA TYR A 447 -19.58 6.16 -18.83
C TYR A 447 -18.06 6.20 -18.81
N LYS A 448 -17.44 5.50 -19.74
CA LYS A 448 -16.02 5.67 -20.06
C LYS A 448 -15.93 6.18 -21.49
N SER A 449 -15.16 7.24 -21.71
CA SER A 449 -14.77 7.59 -23.08
C SER A 449 -14.11 6.38 -23.73
N PRO A 450 -14.39 6.08 -25.01
CA PRO A 450 -13.61 5.14 -25.77
C PRO A 450 -12.13 5.49 -25.64
N ASP A 451 -11.28 4.49 -25.42
CA ASP A 451 -9.85 4.70 -25.30
C ASP A 451 -9.32 5.24 -26.64
N ASN A 452 -8.74 6.45 -26.63
CA ASN A 452 -8.21 7.07 -27.85
C ASN A 452 -7.08 6.23 -28.46
N ASP A 453 -6.35 5.48 -27.63
CA ASP A 453 -5.28 4.59 -28.09
C ASP A 453 -5.83 3.39 -28.89
N PHE A 454 -7.13 3.13 -28.80
CA PHE A 454 -7.87 2.11 -29.54
C PHE A 454 -8.85 2.70 -30.58
N SER A 455 -8.78 4.02 -30.82
CA SER A 455 -9.55 4.65 -31.89
C SER A 455 -9.06 4.14 -33.26
N GLY A 456 -9.99 3.64 -34.10
CA GLY A 456 -9.67 3.08 -35.42
C GLY A 456 -9.59 1.54 -35.52
N ILE A 457 -9.70 0.80 -34.41
CA ILE A 457 -9.72 -0.68 -34.47
C ILE A 457 -11.09 -1.22 -34.92
N ASN A 458 -12.14 -0.40 -34.89
CA ASN A 458 -13.50 -0.77 -35.32
C ASN A 458 -13.87 -0.30 -36.74
N SER A 459 -12.95 0.29 -37.50
CA SER A 459 -13.18 0.62 -38.91
C SER A 459 -12.82 -0.56 -39.81
N GLN A 460 -13.53 -1.68 -39.63
CA GLN A 460 -13.67 -2.65 -40.71
C GLN A 460 -15.12 -2.62 -41.14
N GLU A 461 -15.31 -1.98 -42.29
CA GLU A 461 -16.57 -1.71 -42.94
C GLU A 461 -17.38 -3.00 -43.11
N VAL A 462 -18.65 -2.92 -42.71
CA VAL A 462 -19.64 -3.94 -42.97
C VAL A 462 -20.17 -3.71 -44.39
N HIS A 463 -19.77 -4.60 -45.31
CA HIS A 463 -20.49 -5.16 -46.47
C HIS A 463 -19.64 -5.25 -47.74
N GLU A 464 -19.23 -6.46 -48.10
CA GLU A 464 -19.26 -6.96 -49.48
C GLU A 464 -19.65 -8.47 -49.49
N PRO A 465 -20.29 -8.98 -50.56
CA PRO A 465 -20.56 -10.40 -50.73
C PRO A 465 -19.27 -11.21 -50.96
N ASP A 466 -19.28 -12.43 -50.44
CA ASP A 466 -18.12 -13.22 -50.01
C ASP A 466 -17.38 -13.93 -51.16
N HIS A 467 -16.40 -13.28 -51.78
CA HIS A 467 -15.34 -13.98 -52.54
C HIS A 467 -14.22 -14.53 -51.63
N THR A 468 -14.24 -14.18 -50.34
CA THR A 468 -13.23 -14.53 -49.34
C THR A 468 -13.45 -15.89 -48.69
N LEU A 469 -14.69 -16.38 -48.67
CA LEU A 469 -15.08 -17.67 -48.07
C LEU A 469 -14.40 -18.87 -48.78
N GLN A 470 -14.32 -18.85 -50.12
CA GLN A 470 -13.59 -19.85 -50.90
C GLN A 470 -12.10 -19.85 -50.56
N SER A 471 -11.46 -18.68 -50.42
CA SER A 471 -10.03 -18.61 -50.07
C SER A 471 -9.73 -19.07 -48.64
N LYS A 472 -10.70 -18.97 -47.73
CA LYS A 472 -10.51 -19.27 -46.31
C LYS A 472 -10.70 -20.76 -45.98
N TYR A 473 -11.52 -21.44 -46.77
CA TYR A 473 -11.83 -22.87 -46.60
C TYR A 473 -11.43 -23.69 -47.84
N SER A 474 -10.56 -23.16 -48.71
CA SER A 474 -10.14 -23.80 -49.96
C SER A 474 -9.46 -25.15 -49.75
N ASP A 475 -8.77 -25.31 -48.63
CA ASP A 475 -8.10 -26.54 -48.23
C ASP A 475 -9.08 -27.72 -48.04
N TYR A 476 -10.31 -27.43 -47.62
CA TYR A 476 -11.36 -28.43 -47.45
C TYR A 476 -12.30 -28.53 -48.67
N LEU A 477 -12.59 -27.41 -49.33
CA LEU A 477 -13.59 -27.35 -50.40
C LEU A 477 -13.00 -27.56 -51.81
N ALA A 478 -11.68 -27.37 -51.97
CA ALA A 478 -10.93 -27.62 -53.20
C ALA A 478 -9.61 -28.39 -52.91
N PRO A 479 -9.67 -29.60 -52.33
CA PRO A 479 -8.47 -30.38 -52.05
C PRO A 479 -7.76 -30.80 -53.35
N GLU A 480 -6.49 -31.19 -53.25
CA GLU A 480 -5.63 -31.57 -54.40
C GLU A 480 -6.16 -32.78 -55.19
N GLY A 481 -7.16 -33.49 -54.67
CA GLY A 481 -7.91 -34.51 -55.37
C GLY A 481 -9.06 -35.07 -54.51
N SER A 482 -9.88 -35.90 -55.13
CA SER A 482 -11.00 -36.60 -54.47
C SER A 482 -11.18 -38.00 -55.05
N PHE A 483 -11.96 -38.82 -54.36
CA PHE A 483 -12.36 -40.13 -54.86
C PHE A 483 -13.69 -40.01 -55.59
N ASP A 484 -13.82 -40.67 -56.74
CA ASP A 484 -15.08 -40.75 -57.47
C ASP A 484 -16.08 -41.70 -56.76
N ALA A 485 -17.31 -41.79 -57.29
CA ALA A 485 -18.36 -42.65 -56.77
C ALA A 485 -18.01 -44.16 -56.76
N HIS A 486 -16.93 -44.55 -57.44
CA HIS A 486 -16.41 -45.92 -57.49
C HIS A 486 -15.17 -46.12 -56.61
N GLY A 487 -14.72 -45.07 -55.90
CA GLY A 487 -13.61 -45.12 -54.97
C GLY A 487 -12.23 -44.95 -55.62
N TYR A 488 -12.15 -44.45 -56.85
CA TYR A 488 -10.90 -44.18 -57.55
C TYR A 488 -10.46 -42.73 -57.38
N TRP A 489 -9.17 -42.53 -57.08
CA TRP A 489 -8.58 -41.22 -56.86
C TRP A 489 -8.46 -40.41 -58.15
N HIS A 490 -8.91 -39.16 -58.12
CA HIS A 490 -8.82 -38.18 -59.19
C HIS A 490 -8.14 -36.90 -58.68
N GLY A 491 -7.12 -36.43 -59.40
CA GLY A 491 -6.42 -35.18 -59.05
C GLY A 491 -7.21 -33.93 -59.48
N ASN A 492 -7.10 -32.87 -58.70
CA ASN A 492 -7.76 -31.57 -58.91
C ASN A 492 -6.71 -30.44 -59.09
N PRO A 493 -5.96 -30.43 -60.20
CA PRO A 493 -4.87 -29.47 -60.41
C PRO A 493 -5.36 -28.03 -60.66
N THR A 494 -6.65 -27.84 -60.92
CA THR A 494 -7.26 -26.53 -61.17
C THR A 494 -7.74 -25.85 -59.88
N GLY A 495 -7.74 -26.54 -58.73
CA GLY A 495 -8.25 -26.01 -57.47
C GLY A 495 -9.74 -25.68 -57.52
N ALA A 496 -10.50 -26.38 -58.39
CA ALA A 496 -11.93 -26.16 -58.52
C ALA A 496 -12.67 -26.84 -57.36
N LEU A 497 -13.82 -26.28 -56.98
CA LEU A 497 -14.67 -26.88 -55.95
C LEU A 497 -15.18 -28.25 -56.42
N ILE A 498 -14.97 -29.28 -55.61
CA ILE A 498 -15.25 -30.67 -55.98
C ILE A 498 -16.75 -30.97 -55.96
N ASP A 499 -17.47 -30.41 -54.98
CA ASP A 499 -18.91 -30.63 -54.79
C ASP A 499 -19.77 -29.46 -55.30
N GLY A 500 -19.21 -28.60 -56.16
CA GLY A 500 -19.87 -27.39 -56.66
C GLY A 500 -19.86 -26.24 -55.66
N ASN A 501 -20.67 -25.20 -55.90
CA ASN A 501 -20.73 -24.04 -55.02
C ASN A 501 -21.44 -24.43 -53.71
N PRO A 502 -20.89 -24.10 -52.52
CA PRO A 502 -21.48 -24.51 -51.26
C PRO A 502 -22.88 -23.91 -51.07
N ASP A 503 -23.88 -24.78 -50.83
CA ASP A 503 -25.27 -24.36 -50.55
C ASP A 503 -25.45 -23.80 -49.11
N ALA A 504 -24.49 -24.06 -48.21
CA ALA A 504 -24.56 -23.69 -46.80
C ALA A 504 -23.77 -22.40 -46.51
N ASP A 505 -24.33 -21.53 -45.68
CA ASP A 505 -23.59 -20.38 -45.13
C ASP A 505 -22.57 -20.88 -44.08
N TYR A 506 -21.27 -20.84 -44.41
CA TYR A 506 -20.23 -21.31 -43.49
C TYR A 506 -19.95 -20.33 -42.34
N LYS A 507 -20.48 -19.10 -42.37
CA LYS A 507 -20.32 -18.13 -41.26
C LYS A 507 -20.85 -18.68 -39.94
N GLN A 508 -21.90 -19.51 -39.98
CA GLN A 508 -22.47 -20.12 -38.78
C GLN A 508 -21.54 -21.13 -38.07
N TYR A 509 -20.53 -21.64 -38.79
CA TYR A 509 -19.54 -22.59 -38.27
C TYR A 509 -18.21 -21.91 -37.94
N GLU A 510 -18.12 -20.59 -38.13
CA GLU A 510 -16.93 -19.84 -37.76
C GLU A 510 -16.84 -19.72 -36.24
N LEU A 511 -15.70 -20.17 -35.70
CA LEU A 511 -15.38 -20.05 -34.28
C LEU A 511 -15.04 -18.59 -33.94
N ASP A 512 -16.07 -17.74 -33.86
CA ASP A 512 -15.95 -16.39 -33.32
C ASP A 512 -16.31 -16.40 -31.82
N PRO A 513 -15.34 -16.22 -30.90
CA PRO A 513 -15.58 -16.17 -29.46
C PRO A 513 -16.46 -14.98 -29.02
N TYR A 514 -16.86 -14.10 -29.96
CA TYR A 514 -17.74 -12.96 -29.75
C TYR A 514 -18.97 -12.95 -30.69
N ALA A 515 -19.31 -14.07 -31.34
CA ALA A 515 -20.37 -14.22 -32.34
C ALA A 515 -21.78 -13.80 -31.87
N HIS A 516 -21.99 -13.58 -30.57
CA HIS A 516 -23.18 -12.90 -30.07
C HIS A 516 -23.05 -11.37 -30.16
N ARG A 517 -22.71 -10.85 -31.36
CA ARG A 517 -23.05 -9.47 -31.73
C ARG A 517 -24.52 -9.47 -32.13
N VAL A 518 -25.32 -8.81 -31.31
CA VAL A 518 -26.71 -8.47 -31.64
C VAL A 518 -26.66 -7.60 -32.90
N GLU A 519 -26.97 -8.20 -34.05
CA GLU A 519 -27.47 -7.42 -35.17
C GLU A 519 -28.69 -6.65 -34.68
N SER A 520 -28.63 -5.34 -34.88
CA SER A 520 -29.68 -4.38 -34.60
C SER A 520 -30.90 -4.64 -35.49
N ASN A 521 -31.62 -5.73 -35.23
CA ASN A 521 -33.00 -5.89 -35.66
C ASN A 521 -33.88 -5.25 -34.58
N PHE A 522 -34.48 -4.12 -34.96
CA PHE A 522 -35.57 -3.42 -34.30
C PHE A 522 -36.82 -4.31 -34.20
N HIS A 523 -36.74 -5.38 -33.42
CA HIS A 523 -37.89 -6.09 -32.88
C HIS A 523 -37.64 -6.25 -31.38
N GLU A 524 -38.40 -5.49 -30.58
CA GLU A 524 -38.51 -5.68 -29.15
C GLU A 524 -38.78 -7.17 -28.87
N SER A 525 -37.74 -7.91 -28.45
CA SER A 525 -37.92 -9.22 -27.84
C SER A 525 -38.54 -8.96 -26.46
N GLU A 526 -39.87 -8.94 -26.41
CA GLU A 526 -40.64 -8.95 -25.17
C GLU A 526 -40.06 -10.02 -24.23
N GLY A 527 -39.43 -9.58 -23.14
CA GLY A 527 -38.97 -10.45 -22.06
C GLY A 527 -37.46 -10.54 -21.81
N LYS A 528 -36.57 -9.98 -22.64
CA LYS A 528 -35.13 -9.93 -22.32
C LYS A 528 -34.80 -8.72 -21.42
N PRO A 529 -34.12 -8.91 -20.26
CA PRO A 529 -33.77 -7.80 -19.37
C PRO A 529 -32.81 -6.82 -20.06
N THR A 530 -33.03 -5.52 -19.87
CA THR A 530 -32.19 -4.45 -20.42
C THR A 530 -30.73 -4.61 -19.95
N ALA A 531 -29.76 -4.07 -20.70
CA ALA A 531 -28.36 -4.07 -20.27
C ALA A 531 -28.18 -3.38 -18.90
N MET A 532 -28.92 -2.29 -18.65
CA MET A 532 -28.93 -1.60 -17.36
C MET A 532 -29.52 -2.49 -16.25
N MET A 533 -30.60 -3.23 -16.52
CA MET A 533 -31.18 -4.17 -15.55
C MET A 533 -30.17 -5.24 -15.14
N ARG A 534 -29.43 -5.82 -16.11
CA ARG A 534 -28.38 -6.81 -15.82
C ARG A 534 -27.27 -6.25 -14.93
N GLU A 535 -26.85 -5.01 -15.16
CA GLU A 535 -25.86 -4.34 -14.30
C GLU A 535 -26.39 -4.08 -12.90
N ILE A 536 -27.64 -3.61 -12.77
CA ILE A 536 -28.28 -3.40 -11.46
C ILE A 536 -28.38 -4.73 -10.71
N GLU A 537 -28.80 -5.81 -11.37
CA GLU A 537 -28.83 -7.15 -10.78
C GLU A 537 -27.43 -7.58 -10.28
N ALA A 538 -26.38 -7.35 -11.06
CA ALA A 538 -25.00 -7.67 -10.66
C ALA A 538 -24.53 -6.85 -9.44
N ILE A 539 -24.85 -5.55 -9.39
CA ILE A 539 -24.55 -4.68 -8.24
C ILE A 539 -25.28 -5.19 -6.98
N LEU A 540 -26.58 -5.49 -7.08
CA LEU A 540 -27.35 -5.99 -5.95
C LEU A 540 -26.91 -7.39 -5.52
N ALA A 541 -26.52 -8.27 -6.46
CA ALA A 541 -25.96 -9.57 -6.15
C ALA A 541 -24.66 -9.42 -5.33
N SER A 542 -23.79 -8.48 -5.70
CA SER A 542 -22.58 -8.16 -4.93
C SER A 542 -22.90 -7.68 -3.51
N LEU A 543 -23.94 -6.85 -3.35
CA LEU A 543 -24.41 -6.40 -2.03
C LEU A 543 -24.94 -7.54 -1.16
N LEU A 544 -25.60 -8.54 -1.76
CA LEU A 544 -26.09 -9.73 -1.07
C LEU A 544 -24.96 -10.65 -0.65
N THR A 545 -24.02 -10.94 -1.56
CA THR A 545 -22.83 -11.77 -1.27
C THR A 545 -21.98 -11.18 -0.16
N GLN A 546 -21.83 -9.84 -0.12
CA GLN A 546 -21.10 -9.15 0.94
C GLN A 546 -21.91 -8.97 2.24
N GLY A 547 -23.19 -9.37 2.27
CA GLY A 547 -24.06 -9.27 3.44
C GLY A 547 -24.54 -7.84 3.77
N PHE A 548 -24.35 -6.88 2.86
CA PHE A 548 -24.83 -5.51 2.98
C PHE A 548 -26.33 -5.37 2.71
N MET A 549 -26.88 -6.34 1.99
CA MET A 549 -28.30 -6.63 1.85
C MET A 549 -28.55 -8.09 2.21
N ARG A 550 -29.77 -8.44 2.61
CA ARG A 550 -30.19 -9.83 2.89
C ARG A 550 -31.54 -10.11 2.26
N GLY A 551 -31.62 -11.19 1.48
CA GLY A 551 -32.82 -11.57 0.75
C GLY A 551 -32.48 -12.34 -0.51
N TYR A 552 -33.40 -12.34 -1.48
CA TYR A 552 -33.25 -13.07 -2.74
C TYR A 552 -33.55 -12.15 -3.94
N LEU A 553 -32.77 -12.31 -5.00
CA LEU A 553 -33.07 -11.72 -6.31
C LEU A 553 -33.76 -12.76 -7.19
N THR A 554 -34.73 -12.35 -7.99
CA THR A 554 -35.36 -13.23 -8.99
C THR A 554 -35.23 -12.64 -10.39
N HIS A 555 -34.72 -13.42 -11.34
CA HIS A 555 -34.42 -12.95 -12.70
C HIS A 555 -35.64 -12.86 -13.64
N LYS A 556 -36.57 -13.85 -13.59
CA LYS A 556 -37.75 -13.88 -14.49
C LYS A 556 -38.74 -12.73 -14.25
N ASN A 557 -38.80 -12.27 -13.01
CA ASN A 557 -39.53 -11.06 -12.61
C ASN A 557 -38.56 -10.29 -11.71
N PRO A 558 -37.77 -9.35 -12.26
CA PRO A 558 -36.71 -8.65 -11.55
C PRO A 558 -37.20 -8.00 -10.26
N ARG A 559 -36.98 -8.68 -9.12
CA ARG A 559 -37.30 -8.17 -7.78
C ARG A 559 -36.29 -8.64 -6.76
N PHE A 560 -36.10 -7.82 -5.74
CA PHE A 560 -35.41 -8.12 -4.51
C PHE A 560 -36.43 -8.40 -3.41
N ALA A 561 -36.50 -9.63 -2.90
CA ALA A 561 -37.41 -10.05 -1.85
C ALA A 561 -36.71 -10.24 -0.50
N ILE A 562 -37.35 -9.81 0.59
CA ILE A 562 -36.82 -9.81 1.96
C ILE A 562 -37.69 -10.76 2.83
N PRO A 563 -37.45 -12.07 2.79
CA PRO A 563 -38.13 -13.01 3.68
C PRO A 563 -37.69 -12.81 5.13
N GLY A 564 -38.50 -13.25 6.08
CA GLY A 564 -38.21 -13.11 7.51
C GLY A 564 -38.40 -11.69 8.07
N ALA A 565 -38.87 -10.74 7.26
CA ALA A 565 -39.19 -9.38 7.69
C ALA A 565 -40.25 -9.30 8.81
N ARG A 566 -41.06 -10.35 9.01
CA ARG A 566 -42.10 -10.40 10.05
C ARG A 566 -41.55 -10.37 11.47
N LEU A 567 -40.31 -10.83 11.69
CA LEU A 567 -39.72 -10.94 13.03
C LEU A 567 -39.03 -9.66 13.50
N ARG A 568 -38.42 -8.91 12.59
CA ARG A 568 -37.59 -7.73 12.92
C ARG A 568 -37.98 -6.47 12.16
N GLY A 569 -38.89 -6.55 11.19
CA GLY A 569 -39.22 -5.48 10.24
C GLY A 569 -38.41 -5.60 8.94
N ALA A 570 -38.95 -5.06 7.83
CA ALA A 570 -38.35 -5.20 6.50
C ALA A 570 -36.96 -4.55 6.38
N LEU A 571 -36.79 -3.36 6.93
CA LEU A 571 -35.52 -2.61 6.84
C LEU A 571 -34.35 -3.25 7.60
N PRO A 572 -34.44 -3.56 8.90
CA PRO A 572 -33.33 -4.19 9.61
C PRO A 572 -33.07 -5.63 9.15
N THR A 573 -34.08 -6.33 8.63
CA THR A 573 -33.89 -7.66 8.02
C THR A 573 -33.17 -7.55 6.68
N GLY A 574 -33.64 -6.70 5.77
CA GLY A 574 -33.11 -6.62 4.40
C GLY A 574 -31.88 -5.74 4.23
N PHE A 575 -31.68 -4.76 5.10
CA PHE A 575 -30.57 -3.79 5.04
C PHE A 575 -29.87 -3.71 6.42
N PRO A 576 -29.12 -4.75 6.82
CA PRO A 576 -28.42 -4.79 8.10
C PRO A 576 -27.41 -3.64 8.24
N ASN A 577 -27.02 -3.30 9.47
CA ASN A 577 -26.03 -2.25 9.72
C ASN A 577 -24.67 -2.62 9.11
N VAL A 578 -24.12 -1.73 8.27
CA VAL A 578 -22.88 -1.99 7.51
C VAL A 578 -21.71 -2.31 8.43
N TRP A 579 -21.48 -1.48 9.46
CA TRP A 579 -20.41 -1.70 10.41
C TRP A 579 -20.53 -3.05 11.11
N GLN A 580 -21.72 -3.40 11.60
CA GLN A 580 -21.92 -4.69 12.27
C GLN A 580 -21.68 -5.87 11.32
N THR A 581 -22.10 -5.76 10.05
CA THR A 581 -21.84 -6.79 9.04
C THR A 581 -20.34 -6.98 8.80
N ILE A 582 -19.59 -5.90 8.60
CA ILE A 582 -18.15 -5.98 8.33
C ILE A 582 -17.42 -6.45 9.59
N TYR A 583 -17.72 -5.83 10.74
CA TYR A 583 -17.08 -6.16 12.01
C TYR A 583 -17.28 -7.63 12.37
N ALA A 584 -18.50 -8.17 12.28
CA ALA A 584 -18.75 -9.58 12.61
C ALA A 584 -17.96 -10.57 11.74
N ARG A 585 -17.66 -10.21 10.48
CA ARG A 585 -16.84 -11.03 9.58
C ARG A 585 -15.34 -10.92 9.88
N GLU A 586 -14.88 -9.71 10.18
CA GLU A 586 -13.45 -9.42 10.32
C GLU A 586 -12.94 -9.62 11.76
N SER A 587 -13.81 -9.56 12.78
CA SER A 587 -13.42 -9.67 14.19
C SER A 587 -13.21 -11.09 14.69
N GLU A 588 -13.30 -12.10 13.82
CA GLU A 588 -12.95 -13.48 14.18
C GLU A 588 -11.45 -13.58 14.55
N ASP A 589 -10.61 -12.75 13.91
CA ASP A 589 -9.21 -12.60 14.23
C ASP A 589 -8.85 -11.11 14.38
N ASP A 590 -8.77 -10.66 15.64
CA ASP A 590 -8.28 -9.31 15.98
C ASP A 590 -6.73 -9.22 15.97
N SER A 591 -6.03 -10.28 15.51
CA SER A 591 -4.60 -10.21 15.33
C SER A 591 -4.24 -9.18 14.26
N VAL A 592 -3.18 -8.41 14.54
CA VAL A 592 -2.66 -7.41 13.63
C VAL A 592 -1.29 -7.88 13.16
N PRO A 593 -1.15 -8.31 11.89
CA PRO A 593 0.15 -8.67 11.33
C PRO A 593 1.16 -7.54 11.52
N GLY A 594 2.39 -7.84 11.92
CA GLY A 594 3.39 -6.82 12.26
C GLY A 594 3.34 -6.35 13.72
N TRP A 595 2.26 -6.58 14.48
CA TRP A 595 2.17 -6.13 15.87
C TRP A 595 2.48 -7.27 16.85
N VAL A 596 3.72 -7.31 17.34
CA VAL A 596 4.11 -8.25 18.40
C VAL A 596 3.46 -7.88 19.73
N GLN A 597 2.56 -8.72 20.20
CA GLN A 597 1.91 -8.62 21.50
C GLN A 597 2.55 -9.63 22.48
N PRO A 598 2.58 -9.33 23.80
CA PRO A 598 2.95 -10.33 24.77
C PRO A 598 1.94 -11.49 24.71
N PRO A 599 2.35 -12.75 24.91
CA PRO A 599 1.41 -13.85 24.95
C PRO A 599 0.39 -13.61 26.05
N PRO A 600 -0.87 -14.03 25.85
CA PRO A 600 -1.89 -13.90 26.88
C PRO A 600 -1.37 -14.57 28.16
N THR A 601 -1.42 -13.85 29.28
CA THR A 601 -1.11 -14.41 30.59
C THR A 601 -2.09 -15.55 30.83
N MET A 602 -1.63 -16.79 30.68
CA MET A 602 -2.42 -17.97 31.00
C MET A 602 -2.75 -17.88 32.50
N ALA A 603 -4.00 -17.57 32.82
CA ALA A 603 -4.58 -18.05 34.06
C ALA A 603 -4.42 -19.58 34.06
N ASN A 604 -3.88 -20.13 35.15
CA ASN A 604 -3.58 -21.54 35.39
C ASN A 604 -4.51 -22.53 34.66
N ASN A 605 -4.17 -22.88 33.43
CA ASN A 605 -4.59 -24.13 32.80
C ASN A 605 -3.32 -24.82 32.35
N THR A 606 -2.79 -25.63 33.26
CA THR A 606 -1.88 -26.73 32.95
C THR A 606 -2.53 -27.55 31.84
N PHE A 607 -2.05 -27.45 30.59
CA PHE A 607 -2.14 -28.44 29.49
C PHE A 607 -1.88 -27.84 28.09
N ALA A 608 -1.60 -26.54 27.94
CA ALA A 608 -1.37 -25.92 26.62
C ALA A 608 0.03 -25.31 26.42
N ALA A 609 1.09 -26.05 26.78
CA ALA A 609 2.48 -25.64 26.53
C ALA A 609 3.19 -26.63 25.59
N ALA A 610 2.77 -26.70 24.32
CA ALA A 610 3.52 -27.37 23.25
C ALA A 610 3.02 -27.01 21.83
N ALA A 611 2.89 -25.73 21.50
CA ALA A 611 2.51 -25.35 20.12
C ALA A 611 3.07 -23.97 19.70
N ALA A 612 4.37 -23.76 19.84
CA ALA A 612 5.07 -22.66 19.16
C ALA A 612 6.57 -22.95 19.08
N GLY A 613 6.94 -23.97 18.32
CA GLY A 613 8.32 -24.32 17.99
C GLY A 613 8.34 -25.02 16.64
N GLY A 614 9.30 -24.67 15.78
CA GLY A 614 9.36 -25.10 14.38
C GLY A 614 9.04 -26.59 14.17
N ARG A 615 8.15 -26.86 13.22
CA ARG A 615 7.69 -28.20 12.88
C ARG A 615 8.82 -28.96 12.16
N VAL A 616 9.69 -29.63 12.91
CA VAL A 616 10.54 -30.70 12.39
C VAL A 616 9.67 -31.95 12.34
N VAL A 617 9.29 -32.38 11.14
CA VAL A 617 8.51 -33.60 10.95
C VAL A 617 9.48 -34.78 11.06
N ASN A 618 9.37 -35.55 12.14
CA ASN A 618 10.09 -36.81 12.29
C ASN A 618 9.42 -37.88 11.42
N LEU A 619 10.09 -38.30 10.34
CA LEU A 619 9.61 -39.30 9.38
C LEU A 619 10.06 -40.73 9.76
N SER A 620 10.08 -41.07 11.04
CA SER A 620 10.30 -42.45 11.48
C SER A 620 9.00 -43.27 11.28
N GLY A 621 8.72 -43.65 10.03
CA GLY A 621 7.58 -44.54 9.69
C GLY A 621 7.02 -44.44 8.28
N ALA A 622 7.48 -43.50 7.45
CA ALA A 622 7.02 -43.40 6.07
C ALA A 622 7.68 -44.50 5.21
N ARG A 623 6.90 -45.50 4.76
CA ARG A 623 7.33 -46.43 3.71
C ARG A 623 7.36 -45.71 2.35
N PRO A 624 8.38 -45.93 1.50
CA PRO A 624 8.43 -45.36 0.17
C PRO A 624 7.32 -45.96 -0.71
N ALA A 625 6.63 -45.11 -1.46
CA ALA A 625 5.64 -45.54 -2.45
C ALA A 625 6.37 -46.06 -3.69
N GLY A 626 6.15 -47.34 -4.01
CA GLY A 626 6.73 -48.00 -5.20
C GLY A 626 7.62 -49.20 -4.88
N ALA A 627 7.07 -50.22 -4.23
CA ALA A 627 7.56 -51.60 -4.33
C ALA A 627 6.33 -52.51 -4.17
N GLN A 628 6.09 -53.36 -5.16
CA GLN A 628 5.14 -54.48 -5.05
C GLN A 628 5.59 -55.46 -3.96
#